data_AF-A0A838TSR0-F1
#
_entry.id   AF-A0A838TSR0-F1
#
_cell.length_a   1.000
_cell.length_b   1.000
_cell.length_c   1.000
_cell.angle_alpha   90.00
_cell.angle_beta   90.00
_cell.angle_gamma   90.00
#
_symmetry.space_group_name_H-M   'P 1'
#
loop_
_entity.id
_entity.type
_entity.pdbx_description
1 polymer ?
#
loop_
_entity_poly.entity_id
_entity_poly.type
_entity_poly.pdbx_seq_one_letter_code
_entity_poly.pdbx_strand_id
1 'polypeptide(L)' 'MDILRFITAGSVDDGKSTLIGRLLYDSKSILIDQLEAIEKQSKNK' A
#
# COMPACT_ATOMS: atom_id res chain seq x y z
N MET A 1 -13.25 -9.83 -4.39
CA MET A 1 -12.52 -8.56 -4.17
C MET A 1 -11.32 -8.62 -5.08
N ASP A 2 -11.32 -7.83 -6.16
CA ASP A 2 -10.27 -7.89 -7.17
C ASP A 2 -9.08 -7.02 -6.78
N ILE A 3 -7.87 -7.52 -7.04
CA ILE A 3 -6.63 -6.83 -6.72
C ILE A 3 -6.37 -5.78 -7.81
N LEU A 4 -6.28 -4.51 -7.41
CA LEU A 4 -5.86 -3.42 -8.29
C LEU A 4 -4.34 -3.33 -8.34
N ARG A 5 -3.76 -3.48 -9.54
CA ARG A 5 -2.33 -3.20 -9.80
C ARG A 5 -2.23 -1.93 -10.63
N PHE A 6 -1.49 -0.94 -10.14
CA PHE A 6 -1.26 0.31 -10.87
C PHE A 6 0.13 0.86 -10.53
N ILE A 7 0.60 1.80 -11.36
CA ILE A 7 1.87 2.52 -11.18
C ILE A 7 1.63 4.02 -11.41
N THR A 8 2.44 4.87 -10.78
CA THR A 8 2.46 6.32 -11.03
C THR A 8 3.74 6.68 -11.81
N ALA A 9 3.62 7.57 -12.81
CA ALA A 9 4.73 8.05 -13.64
C ALA A 9 4.58 9.55 -13.94
N GLY A 10 5.69 10.28 -14.08
CA GLY A 10 5.71 11.74 -14.18
C GLY A 10 6.97 12.36 -13.58
N SER A 11 7.15 13.68 -13.73
CA SER A 11 8.24 14.48 -13.17
C SER A 11 8.32 14.36 -11.64
N VAL A 12 9.50 14.61 -11.06
CA VAL A 12 9.73 14.53 -9.60
C VAL A 12 8.71 15.39 -8.84
N ASP A 13 8.40 16.57 -9.36
CA ASP A 13 7.53 17.57 -8.73
C ASP A 13 6.02 17.27 -8.86
N ASP A 14 5.63 16.27 -9.66
CA ASP A 14 4.23 15.91 -9.90
C ASP A 14 3.56 15.21 -8.69
N GLY A 15 4.26 15.12 -7.55
CA GLY A 15 3.68 14.63 -6.30
C GLY A 15 3.31 13.14 -6.31
N LYS A 16 3.93 12.32 -7.17
CA LYS A 16 3.66 10.87 -7.29
C LYS A 16 3.69 10.14 -5.95
N SER A 17 4.70 10.42 -5.12
CA SER A 17 4.85 9.81 -3.79
C SER A 17 3.79 10.32 -2.80
N THR A 18 3.38 11.59 -2.93
CA THR A 18 2.31 12.19 -2.13
C THR A 18 0.96 11.52 -2.43
N LEU A 19 0.66 11.25 -3.71
CA LEU A 19 -0.56 10.56 -4.12
C LEU A 19 -0.60 9.12 -3.59
N ILE A 20 0.50 8.37 -3.72
CA ILE A 20 0.60 7.02 -3.15
C ILE A 20 0.40 7.08 -1.63
N GLY A 21 1.04 8.01 -0.93
CA GLY A 21 0.90 8.19 0.51
C GLY A 21 -0.55 8.51 0.93
N ARG A 22 -1.24 9.37 0.19
CA ARG A 22 -2.66 9.69 0.43
C ARG A 22 -3.55 8.46 0.25
N LEU A 23 -3.35 7.69 -0.83
CA LEU A 23 -4.12 6.46 -1.07
C LEU A 23 -3.91 5.44 0.04
N LEU A 24 -2.67 5.24 0.51
CA LEU A 24 -2.36 4.35 1.64
C LEU A 24 -3.00 4.80 2.95
N TYR A 25 -3.03 6.12 3.19
CA TYR A 25 -3.66 6.72 4.36
C TYR A 25 -5.19 6.54 4.33
N ASP A 26 -5.82 6.95 3.23
CA ASP A 26 -7.28 6.96 3.07
C ASP A 26 -7.87 5.53 3.05
N SER A 27 -7.14 4.57 2.46
CA SER A 27 -7.54 3.16 2.42
C SER A 27 -7.38 2.44 3.76
N LYS A 28 -6.70 3.05 4.75
CA LYS A 28 -6.24 2.39 5.99
C LYS A 28 -5.40 1.12 5.71
N SER A 29 -4.91 0.93 4.49
CA SER A 29 -4.16 -0.26 4.07
C SER A 29 -2.81 -0.40 4.76
N ILE A 30 -2.30 0.68 5.39
CA ILE A 30 -1.13 0.61 6.28
C ILE A 30 -1.32 -0.44 7.39
N LEU A 31 -2.57 -0.67 7.85
CA LEU A 31 -2.86 -1.71 8.82
C LEU A 31 -2.86 -3.12 8.21
N ILE A 32 -3.32 -3.24 6.95
CA ILE A 32 -3.50 -4.53 6.27
C ILE A 32 -2.14 -5.16 5.97
N ASP A 33 -1.19 -4.40 5.43
CA ASP A 33 0.13 -4.93 5.09
C ASP A 33 0.88 -5.43 6.34
N GLN A 34 0.76 -4.73 7.47
CA GLN A 34 1.35 -5.13 8.74
C GLN A 34 0.64 -6.35 9.35
N LEU A 35 -0.70 -6.36 9.33
CA LEU A 35 -1.49 -7.51 9.80
C LEU A 35 -1.22 -8.76 8.97
N GLU A 36 -1.15 -8.65 7.63
CA GLU A 36 -0.82 -9.77 6.74
C GLU A 36 0.61 -10.27 6.97
N ALA A 37 1.57 -9.36 7.20
CA ALA A 37 2.93 -9.74 7.55
C ALA A 37 2.99 -10.52 8.87
N ILE A 38 2.24 -10.08 9.89
CA ILE A 38 2.12 -10.76 11.18
C ILE A 38 1.41 -12.10 11.04
N GLU A 39 0.31 -12.18 10.31
CA GLU A 39 -0.42 -13.44 10.05
C GLU A 39 0.45 -14.46 9.30
N LYS A 40 1.19 -14.02 8.28
CA LYS A 40 2.13 -14.90 7.54
C LYS A 40 3.26 -15.39 8.44
N GLN A 41 3.82 -14.52 9.28
CA GLN A 41 4.83 -14.93 10.26
C GLN A 41 4.26 -15.90 11.31
N SER A 42 3.02 -15.70 11.75
CA SER A 42 2.36 -16.57 12.73
C SER A 42 1.92 -17.92 12.17
N LYS A 43 1.58 -18.03 10.87
CA LYS A 43 1.19 -19.29 10.22
C LYS A 43 2.37 -20.17 9.83
N ASN A 44 3.57 -19.59 9.71
CA ASN A 44 4.81 -20.31 9.42
C ASN A 44 5.52 -20.81 10.68
N LYS A 45 4.83 -20.83 11.83
CA LYS A 45 5.31 -21.32 13.12
C LYS A 45 4.37 -22.41 13.64
#